data_AF-A0A7C0YLB4-F1
#
_entry.id   AF-A0A7C0YLB4-F1
#
_cell.length_a   1.000
_cell.length_b   1.000
_cell.length_c   1.000
_cell.angle_alpha   90.00
_cell.angle_beta   90.00
_cell.angle_gamma   90.00
#
_symmetry.space_group_name_H-M   'P 1'
#
loop_
_entity.id
_entity.type
_entity.pdbx_description
1 polymer ?
#
loop_
_entity_poly.entity_id
_entity_poly.type
_entity_poly.pdbx_seq_one_letter_code
_entity_poly.pdbx_strand_id
1 'polypeptide(L)'
;AVLETTTVDVMLGAQPYFFAATVIKSRGWFEFYPYVKIDEKVLPSIQGGALLPVLDVEISEGETKPPFRYNPASLIRELEAKGLGTKATRAEIVDTLYRRRYIKEIPMKVTGAGMAVIGALERYVPEIIDEELTRRFEESVEKIRLKETSKEVVLSEAKKELVKVIAEFKEKESEIGALLFEAFTVTKRKQEFVGSCSECDGELRIVKNPKTGKQFIGCSGYPKCRNSFPLPQKVPVKPTDKTCNACGLPMVGLSFGRKKILSCIDPNCTSKQKRAKPKK
;
A
#
# COMPACT_ATOMS: atom_id res chain seq x y z
N ALA A 1 -5.44 -35.75 -8.61
CA ALA A 1 -5.55 -35.36 -10.02
C ALA A 1 -4.40 -36.01 -10.77
N VAL A 2 -4.64 -36.45 -12.00
CA VAL A 2 -3.61 -36.92 -12.93
C VAL A 2 -3.58 -35.95 -14.10
N LEU A 3 -2.40 -35.37 -14.34
CA LEU A 3 -2.14 -34.43 -15.42
C LEU A 3 -1.20 -35.07 -16.43
N GLU A 4 -1.43 -34.82 -17.71
CA GLU A 4 -0.52 -35.18 -18.79
C GLU A 4 -0.02 -33.90 -19.43
N THR A 5 1.30 -33.73 -19.49
CA THR A 5 1.93 -32.61 -20.17
C THR A 5 2.66 -33.12 -21.40
N THR A 6 2.30 -32.60 -22.56
CA THR A 6 3.01 -32.84 -23.82
C THR A 6 3.93 -31.66 -24.08
N THR A 7 5.22 -31.95 -24.25
CA THR A 7 6.24 -30.98 -24.65
C THR A 7 6.71 -31.27 -26.07
N VAL A 8 6.84 -30.25 -26.89
CA VAL A 8 7.30 -30.35 -28.27
C VAL A 8 8.40 -29.32 -28.51
N ASP A 9 9.55 -29.80 -28.97
CA ASP A 9 10.70 -28.99 -29.32
C ASP A 9 10.71 -28.81 -30.84
N VAL A 10 10.74 -27.56 -31.30
CA VAL A 10 10.71 -27.22 -32.73
C VAL A 10 11.92 -26.40 -33.08
N MET A 11 12.65 -26.81 -34.11
CA MET A 11 13.76 -26.04 -34.67
C MET A 11 13.26 -25.18 -35.82
N LEU A 12 13.34 -23.86 -35.67
CA LEU A 12 13.09 -22.89 -36.75
C LEU A 12 14.45 -22.36 -37.22
N GLY A 13 14.95 -22.92 -38.31
CA GLY A 13 16.33 -22.68 -38.75
C GLY A 13 17.32 -23.21 -37.71
N ALA A 14 18.12 -22.31 -37.11
CA ALA A 14 19.08 -22.64 -36.06
C ALA A 14 18.57 -22.33 -34.64
N GLN A 15 17.33 -21.82 -34.49
CA GLN A 15 16.78 -21.39 -33.20
C GLN A 15 15.81 -22.43 -32.62
N PRO A 16 15.97 -22.85 -31.35
CA PRO A 16 15.04 -23.76 -30.69
C PRO A 16 13.83 -23.02 -30.11
N TYR A 17 12.64 -23.61 -30.29
CA TYR A 17 11.38 -23.18 -29.70
C TYR A 17 10.76 -24.32 -28.90
N PHE A 18 10.18 -23.98 -27.75
CA PHE A 18 9.60 -24.94 -26.81
C PHE A 18 8.12 -24.69 -26.64
N PHE A 19 7.31 -25.72 -26.88
CA PHE A 19 5.88 -25.68 -26.66
C PHE A 19 5.51 -26.71 -25.61
N ALA A 20 4.68 -26.32 -24.65
CA ALA A 20 4.16 -27.21 -23.63
C ALA A 20 2.66 -27.01 -23.50
N ALA A 21 1.93 -28.11 -23.43
CA ALA A 21 0.51 -28.08 -23.12
C ALA A 21 0.14 -29.19 -22.15
N THR A 22 -0.76 -28.87 -21.23
CA THR A 22 -1.17 -29.76 -20.15
C THR A 22 -2.67 -30.03 -20.26
N VAL A 23 -3.06 -31.29 -20.06
CA VAL A 23 -4.44 -31.74 -20.03
C VAL A 23 -4.72 -32.53 -18.75
N ILE A 24 -5.95 -32.46 -18.24
CA ILE A 24 -6.37 -33.24 -17.07
C ILE A 24 -6.90 -34.59 -17.53
N LYS A 25 -6.16 -35.68 -17.27
CA LYS A 25 -6.63 -37.05 -17.55
C LYS A 25 -7.64 -37.54 -16.51
N SER A 26 -7.44 -37.15 -15.25
CA SER A 26 -8.36 -37.48 -14.17
C SER A 26 -8.38 -36.37 -13.14
N ARG A 27 -9.59 -35.85 -12.83
CA ARG A 27 -9.74 -34.73 -11.88
C ARG A 27 -9.33 -35.13 -10.47
N GLY A 28 -9.71 -36.32 -9.99
CA GLY A 28 -9.48 -36.75 -8.61
C GLY A 28 -9.88 -35.67 -7.61
N TRP A 29 -8.98 -35.30 -6.68
CA TRP A 29 -9.26 -34.28 -5.66
C TRP A 29 -9.70 -32.90 -6.20
N PHE A 30 -9.43 -32.55 -7.46
CA PHE A 30 -9.96 -31.31 -8.05
C PHE A 30 -11.48 -31.27 -8.11
N GLU A 31 -12.16 -32.42 -8.10
CA GLU A 31 -13.61 -32.51 -7.99
C GLU A 31 -14.13 -31.90 -6.68
N PHE A 32 -13.37 -32.06 -5.60
CA PHE A 32 -13.72 -31.56 -4.26
C PHE A 32 -13.09 -30.18 -3.96
N TYR A 33 -12.13 -29.72 -4.78
CA TYR A 33 -11.46 -28.42 -4.60
C TYR A 33 -11.32 -27.65 -5.93
N PRO A 34 -12.40 -27.00 -6.39
CA PRO A 34 -12.47 -26.40 -7.74
C PRO A 34 -11.76 -25.04 -7.86
N TYR A 35 -11.00 -24.61 -6.85
CA TYR A 35 -10.32 -23.32 -6.83
C TYR A 35 -9.01 -23.31 -7.61
N VAL A 36 -8.49 -24.49 -7.96
CA VAL A 36 -7.31 -24.64 -8.82
C VAL A 36 -7.75 -24.58 -10.28
N LYS A 37 -7.39 -23.50 -10.98
CA LYS A 37 -7.61 -23.37 -12.41
C LYS A 37 -6.36 -23.83 -13.17
N ILE A 38 -6.53 -24.79 -14.06
CA ILE A 38 -5.49 -25.20 -15.02
C ILE A 38 -5.93 -24.71 -16.38
N ASP A 39 -5.02 -24.03 -17.08
CA ASP A 39 -5.21 -23.63 -18.47
C ASP A 39 -4.96 -24.87 -19.36
N GLU A 40 -6.01 -25.67 -19.57
CA GLU A 40 -5.91 -26.88 -20.37
C GLU A 40 -5.75 -26.53 -21.84
N LYS A 41 -4.61 -26.94 -22.40
CA LYS A 41 -4.30 -26.79 -23.81
C LYS A 41 -3.95 -28.16 -24.39
N VAL A 42 -4.34 -28.38 -25.64
CA VAL A 42 -4.02 -29.60 -26.37
C VAL A 42 -3.12 -29.20 -27.52
N LEU A 43 -1.94 -29.81 -27.61
CA LEU A 43 -1.13 -29.72 -28.82
C LEU A 43 -1.69 -30.68 -29.87
N PRO A 44 -1.67 -30.30 -31.16
CA PRO A 44 -2.00 -31.24 -32.22
C PRO A 44 -1.08 -32.46 -32.17
N SER A 45 -1.55 -33.60 -32.68
CA SER A 45 -0.72 -34.79 -32.78
C SER A 45 0.39 -34.56 -33.82
N ILE A 46 1.65 -34.59 -33.37
CA ILE A 46 2.83 -34.36 -34.19
C ILE A 46 3.77 -35.56 -34.02
N GLN A 47 4.42 -35.99 -35.11
CA GLN A 47 5.46 -37.02 -35.09
C GLN A 47 6.85 -36.39 -35.11
N GLY A 48 7.81 -37.03 -34.44
CA GLY A 48 9.21 -36.59 -34.47
C GLY A 48 9.74 -36.53 -35.90
N GLY A 49 10.36 -35.40 -36.26
CA GLY A 49 10.88 -35.15 -37.61
C GLY A 49 9.86 -34.57 -38.60
N ALA A 50 8.62 -34.30 -38.20
CA ALA A 50 7.66 -33.62 -39.06
C ALA A 50 8.10 -32.18 -39.40
N LEU A 51 7.99 -31.80 -40.67
CA LEU A 51 8.23 -30.43 -41.13
C LEU A 51 6.96 -29.59 -40.91
N LEU A 52 7.07 -28.49 -40.18
CA LEU A 52 5.95 -27.60 -39.85
C LEU A 52 6.08 -26.27 -40.62
N PRO A 53 5.07 -25.85 -41.40
CA PRO A 53 5.10 -24.54 -42.05
C PRO A 53 4.90 -23.42 -41.02
N VAL A 54 5.72 -22.36 -41.11
CA VAL A 54 5.51 -21.13 -40.34
C VAL A 54 4.46 -20.30 -41.05
N LEU A 55 3.32 -20.10 -40.40
CA LEU A 55 2.20 -19.34 -40.97
C LEU A 55 2.34 -17.83 -40.74
N ASP A 56 2.80 -17.44 -39.55
CA ASP A 56 2.94 -16.04 -39.15
C ASP A 56 4.07 -15.88 -38.11
N VAL A 57 4.67 -14.70 -38.06
CA VAL A 57 5.70 -14.31 -37.10
C VAL A 57 5.36 -12.94 -36.55
N GLU A 58 4.85 -12.91 -35.32
CA GLU A 58 4.57 -11.67 -34.60
C GLU A 58 5.75 -11.28 -33.70
N ILE A 59 6.25 -10.05 -33.87
CA ILE A 59 7.22 -9.44 -32.95
C ILE A 59 6.42 -8.61 -31.94
N SER A 60 6.52 -8.98 -30.66
CA SER A 60 5.89 -8.23 -29.57
C SER A 60 6.93 -7.49 -28.74
N GLU A 61 6.62 -6.25 -28.39
CA GLU A 61 7.38 -5.46 -27.41
C GLU A 61 6.81 -5.72 -26.02
N GLY A 62 7.68 -5.77 -25.01
CA GLY A 62 7.29 -5.99 -23.63
C GLY A 62 8.19 -5.25 -22.66
N GLU A 63 7.62 -4.86 -21.51
CA GLU A 63 8.35 -4.23 -20.42
C GLU A 63 8.46 -5.18 -19.22
N THR A 64 9.53 -5.02 -18.43
CA THR A 64 9.65 -5.71 -17.15
C THR A 64 8.59 -5.18 -16.19
N LYS A 65 7.94 -6.10 -15.49
CA LYS A 65 6.95 -5.73 -14.46
C LYS A 65 7.67 -5.52 -13.14
N PRO A 66 7.36 -4.46 -12.38
CA PRO A 66 7.90 -4.31 -11.04
C PRO A 66 7.39 -5.46 -10.14
N PRO A 67 8.09 -5.74 -9.03
CA PRO A 67 7.64 -6.72 -8.06
C PRO A 67 6.20 -6.46 -7.59
N PHE A 68 5.44 -7.53 -7.43
CA PHE A 68 4.08 -7.43 -6.91
C PHE A 68 4.10 -6.94 -5.47
N ARG A 69 3.29 -5.92 -5.19
CA ARG A 69 3.05 -5.46 -3.83
C ARG A 69 2.34 -6.56 -3.02
N TYR A 70 2.67 -6.65 -1.73
CA TYR A 70 2.02 -7.58 -0.82
C TYR A 70 0.51 -7.31 -0.68
N ASN A 71 -0.27 -8.37 -0.55
CA ASN A 71 -1.61 -8.38 0.04
C ASN A 71 -1.54 -9.08 1.43
N PRO A 72 -2.64 -9.14 2.21
CA PRO A 72 -2.60 -9.75 3.54
C PRO A 72 -2.06 -11.19 3.55
N ALA A 73 -2.48 -12.03 2.61
CA ALA A 73 -2.03 -13.41 2.54
C ALA A 73 -0.55 -13.53 2.17
N SER A 74 -0.08 -12.75 1.18
CA SER A 74 1.34 -12.79 0.80
C SER A 74 2.25 -12.20 1.88
N LEU A 75 1.81 -11.19 2.64
CA LEU A 75 2.59 -10.66 3.77
C LEU A 75 2.67 -11.68 4.92
N ILE A 76 1.58 -12.39 5.22
CA ILE A 76 1.59 -13.48 6.21
C ILE A 76 2.58 -14.58 5.80
N ARG A 77 2.60 -14.95 4.51
CA ARG A 77 3.57 -15.93 3.99
C ARG A 77 5.01 -15.44 4.10
N GLU A 78 5.24 -14.16 3.85
CA GLU A 78 6.57 -13.54 3.99
C GLU A 78 7.04 -13.57 5.46
N LEU A 79 6.16 -13.16 6.40
CA LEU A 79 6.44 -13.24 7.83
C LEU A 79 6.75 -14.67 8.28
N GLU A 80 6.01 -15.64 7.75
CA GLU A 80 6.26 -17.06 8.01
C GLU A 80 7.61 -17.53 7.48
N ALA A 81 7.94 -17.21 6.24
CA ALA A 81 9.21 -17.57 5.62
C ALA A 81 10.41 -16.97 6.38
N LYS A 82 10.24 -15.77 6.95
CA LYS A 82 11.27 -15.08 7.74
C LYS A 82 11.33 -15.48 9.21
N GLY A 83 10.39 -16.30 9.69
CA GLY A 83 10.31 -16.69 11.10
C GLY A 83 9.84 -15.57 12.02
N LEU A 84 9.04 -14.62 11.51
CA LEU A 84 8.55 -13.46 12.24
C LEU A 84 7.09 -13.70 12.69
N GLY A 85 6.87 -13.69 14.00
CA GLY A 85 5.58 -14.02 14.58
C GLY A 85 5.24 -15.51 14.48
N THR A 86 4.19 -15.90 15.20
CA THR A 86 3.65 -17.27 15.21
C THR A 86 2.41 -17.38 14.32
N LYS A 87 1.95 -18.61 14.09
CA LYS A 87 0.70 -18.89 13.38
C LYS A 87 -0.50 -18.11 13.96
N ALA A 88 -0.49 -17.83 15.26
CA ALA A 88 -1.56 -17.10 15.95
C ALA A 88 -1.44 -15.57 15.84
N THR A 89 -0.23 -15.02 15.68
CA THR A 89 0.00 -13.57 15.78
C THR A 89 0.11 -12.85 14.43
N ARG A 90 0.51 -13.54 13.35
CA ARG A 90 0.74 -12.89 12.04
C ARG A 90 -0.47 -12.14 11.49
N ALA A 91 -1.68 -12.70 11.63
CA ALA A 91 -2.90 -12.02 11.20
C ALA A 91 -3.15 -10.73 11.98
N GLU A 92 -2.91 -10.75 13.30
CA GLU A 92 -3.06 -9.59 14.18
C GLU A 92 -1.99 -8.52 13.91
N ILE A 93 -0.75 -8.92 13.58
CA ILE A 93 0.31 -8.01 13.15
C ILE A 93 -0.17 -7.22 11.92
N VAL A 94 -0.66 -7.92 10.89
CA VAL A 94 -1.16 -7.29 9.66
C VAL A 94 -2.34 -6.37 9.95
N ASP A 95 -3.33 -6.81 10.76
CA ASP A 95 -4.46 -5.97 11.15
C ASP A 95 -4.01 -4.71 11.90
N THR A 96 -3.05 -4.84 12.82
CA THR A 96 -2.52 -3.73 13.59
C THR A 96 -1.86 -2.68 12.69
N LEU A 97 -1.13 -3.10 11.65
CA LEU A 97 -0.52 -2.19 10.69
C LEU A 97 -1.59 -1.38 9.90
N TYR A 98 -2.71 -2.00 9.53
CA TYR A 98 -3.84 -1.30 8.90
C TYR A 98 -4.55 -0.37 9.89
N ARG A 99 -4.86 -0.87 11.09
CA ARG A 99 -5.58 -0.14 12.13
C ARG A 99 -4.82 1.12 12.57
N ARG A 100 -3.49 1.02 12.70
CA ARG A 100 -2.59 2.16 12.98
C ARG A 100 -2.30 3.04 11.76
N ARG A 101 -2.81 2.67 10.57
CA ARG A 101 -2.65 3.39 9.30
C ARG A 101 -1.19 3.52 8.84
N TYR A 102 -0.35 2.55 9.16
CA TYR A 102 1.00 2.45 8.57
C TYR A 102 0.96 1.88 7.16
N ILE A 103 -0.02 1.01 6.89
CA ILE A 103 -0.34 0.52 5.55
C ILE A 103 -1.81 0.76 5.21
N LYS A 104 -2.13 0.76 3.92
CA LYS A 104 -3.49 0.92 3.39
C LYS A 104 -3.65 0.20 2.05
N GLU A 105 -4.90 0.05 1.62
CA GLU A 105 -5.30 -0.52 0.32
C GLU A 105 -4.89 -2.00 0.14
N ILE A 106 -5.50 -2.67 -0.82
CA ILE A 106 -5.09 -4.00 -1.30
C ILE A 106 -4.97 -3.86 -2.82
N PRO A 107 -3.78 -4.08 -3.42
CA PRO A 107 -2.51 -4.44 -2.79
C PRO A 107 -1.94 -3.31 -1.89
N MET A 108 -1.16 -3.69 -0.87
CA MET A 108 -0.72 -2.83 0.22
C MET A 108 0.15 -1.67 -0.27
N LYS A 109 -0.09 -0.51 0.31
CA LYS A 109 0.77 0.67 0.18
C LYS A 109 1.13 1.19 1.56
N VAL A 110 2.41 1.42 1.79
CA VAL A 110 2.88 2.12 3.00
C VAL A 110 2.40 3.57 2.94
N THR A 111 1.89 4.08 4.06
CA THR A 111 1.45 5.48 4.16
C THR A 111 2.64 6.40 4.43
N GLY A 112 2.47 7.72 4.28
CA GLY A 112 3.51 8.67 4.69
C GLY A 112 3.90 8.54 6.17
N ALA A 113 2.94 8.17 7.03
CA ALA A 113 3.19 7.86 8.43
C ALA A 113 4.05 6.60 8.59
N GLY A 114 3.71 5.52 7.88
CA GLY A 114 4.49 4.28 7.91
C GLY A 114 5.93 4.49 7.43
N MET A 115 6.12 5.22 6.32
CA MET A 115 7.43 5.57 5.78
C MET A 115 8.25 6.43 6.76
N ALA A 116 7.61 7.39 7.42
CA ALA A 116 8.27 8.24 8.42
C ALA A 116 8.74 7.43 9.63
N VAL A 117 7.89 6.55 10.14
CA VAL A 117 8.21 5.69 11.30
C VAL A 117 9.36 4.74 10.96
N ILE A 118 9.27 3.99 9.85
CA ILE A 118 10.33 3.04 9.51
C ILE A 118 11.66 3.75 9.22
N GLY A 119 11.63 4.86 8.47
CA GLY A 119 12.84 5.62 8.18
C GLY A 119 13.48 6.29 9.40
N ALA A 120 12.68 6.63 10.42
CA ALA A 120 13.21 7.11 11.71
C ALA A 120 13.93 5.97 12.47
N LEU A 121 13.28 4.80 12.56
CA LEU A 121 13.84 3.66 13.26
C LEU A 121 15.10 3.13 12.56
N GLU A 122 15.10 3.00 11.24
CA GLU A 122 16.28 2.62 10.43
C GLU A 122 17.48 3.53 10.68
N ARG A 123 17.24 4.84 10.83
CA ARG A 123 18.30 5.83 10.99
C ARG A 123 18.88 5.87 12.40
N TYR A 124 18.02 5.81 13.41
CA TYR A 124 18.42 6.12 14.78
C TYR A 124 18.54 4.88 15.67
N VAL A 125 17.77 3.82 15.41
CA VAL A 125 17.72 2.62 16.25
C VAL A 125 17.46 1.38 15.38
N PRO A 126 18.37 1.02 14.45
CA PRO A 126 18.14 -0.09 13.51
C PRO A 126 17.99 -1.43 14.22
N GLU A 127 18.58 -1.60 15.40
CA GLU A 127 18.48 -2.84 16.18
C GLU A 127 17.02 -3.20 16.53
N ILE A 128 16.14 -2.22 16.75
CA ILE A 128 14.75 -2.49 17.15
C ILE A 128 13.87 -3.05 16.01
N ILE A 129 14.30 -2.87 14.76
CA ILE A 129 13.60 -3.35 13.57
C ILE A 129 14.31 -4.53 12.91
N ASP A 130 15.35 -5.05 13.54
CA ASP A 130 16.11 -6.18 13.04
C ASP A 130 15.28 -7.47 13.06
N GLU A 131 15.23 -8.15 11.92
CA GLU A 131 14.52 -9.40 11.76
C GLU A 131 15.18 -10.53 12.56
N GLU A 132 16.51 -10.51 12.70
CA GLU A 132 17.26 -11.52 13.45
C GLU A 132 16.97 -11.42 14.95
N LEU A 133 17.03 -10.20 15.53
CA LEU A 133 16.63 -9.95 16.91
C LEU A 133 15.22 -10.46 17.19
N THR A 134 14.27 -10.13 16.30
CA THR A 134 12.88 -10.56 16.46
C THR A 134 12.76 -12.09 16.44
N ARG A 135 13.41 -12.75 15.47
CA ARG A 135 13.39 -14.21 15.36
C ARG A 135 14.03 -14.90 16.57
N ARG A 136 15.16 -14.40 17.07
CA ARG A 136 15.81 -14.92 18.28
C ARG A 136 14.87 -14.90 19.48
N PHE A 137 14.06 -13.86 19.64
CA PHE A 137 13.06 -13.81 20.71
C PHE A 137 11.93 -14.82 20.51
N GLU A 138 11.41 -14.98 19.29
CA GLU A 138 10.41 -16.02 18.98
C GLU A 138 10.94 -17.43 19.29
N GLU A 139 12.18 -17.73 18.88
CA GLU A 139 12.85 -19.00 19.19
C GLU A 139 13.05 -19.21 20.69
N SER A 140 13.40 -18.14 21.42
CA SER A 140 13.61 -18.21 22.88
C SER A 140 12.31 -18.50 23.61
N VAL A 141 11.19 -17.92 23.16
CA VAL A 141 9.86 -18.24 23.69
C VAL A 141 9.46 -19.68 23.36
N GLU A 142 9.79 -20.16 22.16
CA GLU A 142 9.53 -21.55 21.77
C GLU A 142 10.33 -22.55 22.61
N LYS A 143 11.58 -22.25 22.97
CA LYS A 143 12.38 -23.08 23.90
C LYS A 143 11.72 -23.24 25.28
N ILE A 144 10.99 -22.22 25.75
CA ILE A 144 10.20 -22.34 27.00
C ILE A 144 9.08 -23.37 26.80
N ARG A 145 8.37 -23.32 25.66
CA ARG A 145 7.31 -24.28 25.31
C ARG A 145 7.83 -25.72 25.26
N LEU A 146 9.03 -25.90 24.73
CA LEU A 146 9.74 -27.19 24.65
C LEU A 146 10.40 -27.62 25.97
N LYS A 147 10.36 -26.77 27.02
CA LYS A 147 11.01 -26.97 28.33
C LYS A 147 12.54 -27.08 28.26
N GLU A 148 13.16 -26.49 27.25
CA GLU A 148 14.61 -26.44 27.06
C GLU A 148 15.28 -25.30 27.84
N THR A 149 14.50 -24.26 28.19
CA THR A 149 14.95 -23.13 29.00
C THR A 149 13.85 -22.66 29.96
N SER A 150 14.23 -21.87 30.96
CA SER A 150 13.28 -21.27 31.90
C SER A 150 12.86 -19.88 31.44
N LYS A 151 11.64 -19.48 31.85
CA LYS A 151 11.10 -18.15 31.58
C LYS A 151 12.00 -17.05 32.14
N GLU A 152 12.59 -17.27 33.31
CA GLU A 152 13.42 -16.30 34.02
C GLU A 152 14.70 -16.00 33.23
N VAL A 153 15.33 -17.03 32.66
CA VAL A 153 16.52 -16.89 31.80
C VAL A 153 16.18 -16.04 30.58
N VAL A 154 15.15 -16.44 29.81
CA VAL A 154 14.74 -15.73 28.59
C VAL A 154 14.37 -14.27 28.87
N LEU A 155 13.62 -14.01 29.95
CA LEU A 155 13.26 -12.62 30.32
C LEU A 155 14.48 -11.80 30.72
N SER A 156 15.45 -12.39 31.42
CA SER A 156 16.66 -11.69 31.83
C SER A 156 17.53 -11.29 30.63
N GLU A 157 17.65 -12.17 29.64
CA GLU A 157 18.40 -11.94 28.41
C GLU A 157 17.70 -10.90 27.53
N ALA A 158 16.40 -11.08 27.27
CA ALA A 158 15.61 -10.14 26.50
C ALA A 158 15.60 -8.73 27.13
N LYS A 159 15.48 -8.64 28.46
CA LYS A 159 15.56 -7.37 29.18
C LYS A 159 16.94 -6.72 28.99
N LYS A 160 18.02 -7.48 29.11
CA LYS A 160 19.38 -6.96 28.95
C LYS A 160 19.61 -6.39 27.55
N GLU A 161 19.09 -7.05 26.52
CA GLU A 161 19.20 -6.60 25.13
C GLU A 161 18.31 -5.37 24.88
N LEU A 162 17.04 -5.42 25.25
CA LEU A 162 16.10 -4.32 25.05
C LEU A 162 16.46 -3.05 25.82
N VAL A 163 17.05 -3.17 27.02
CA VAL A 163 17.49 -1.99 27.79
C VAL A 163 18.55 -1.20 27.03
N LYS A 164 19.45 -1.87 26.29
CA LYS A 164 20.45 -1.18 25.46
C LYS A 164 19.79 -0.44 24.31
N VAL A 165 18.93 -1.12 23.56
CA VAL A 165 18.18 -0.55 22.43
C VAL A 165 17.33 0.65 22.88
N ILE A 166 16.67 0.55 24.04
CA ILE A 166 15.85 1.64 24.60
C ILE A 166 16.72 2.81 25.08
N ALA A 167 17.91 2.56 25.62
CA ALA A 167 18.83 3.62 26.01
C ALA A 167 19.27 4.45 24.79
N GLU A 168 19.66 3.78 23.70
CA GLU A 168 20.00 4.44 22.43
C GLU A 168 18.82 5.23 21.86
N PHE A 169 17.62 4.64 21.88
CA PHE A 169 16.39 5.36 21.51
C PHE A 169 16.20 6.61 22.35
N LYS A 170 16.42 6.53 23.67
CA LYS A 170 16.23 7.65 24.61
C LYS A 170 17.22 8.78 24.35
N GLU A 171 18.47 8.47 24.04
CA GLU A 171 19.46 9.48 23.66
C GLU A 171 19.05 10.23 22.38
N LYS A 172 18.33 9.55 21.47
CA LYS A 172 17.90 10.07 20.17
C LYS A 172 16.45 10.53 20.11
N GLU A 173 15.74 10.54 21.24
CA GLU A 173 14.30 10.78 21.30
C GLU A 173 13.88 12.13 20.69
N SER A 174 14.66 13.18 20.96
CA SER A 174 14.38 14.52 20.41
C SER A 174 14.55 14.59 18.89
N GLU A 175 15.58 13.93 18.36
CA GLU A 175 15.90 13.89 16.93
C GLU A 175 14.85 13.07 16.17
N ILE A 176 14.48 11.91 16.71
CA ILE A 176 13.39 11.06 16.23
C ILE A 176 12.07 11.85 16.23
N GLY A 177 11.77 12.53 17.33
CA GLY A 177 10.56 13.35 17.48
C GLY A 177 10.48 14.47 16.44
N ALA A 178 11.59 15.18 16.21
CA ALA A 178 11.67 16.24 15.20
C ALA A 178 11.45 15.70 13.78
N LEU A 179 12.10 14.59 13.41
CA LEU A 179 11.96 13.96 12.11
C LEU A 179 10.52 13.49 11.86
N LEU A 180 9.92 12.83 12.85
CA LEU A 180 8.53 12.40 12.76
C LEU A 180 7.59 13.60 12.62
N PHE A 181 7.78 14.64 13.45
CA PHE A 181 6.97 15.86 13.40
C PHE A 181 7.03 16.53 12.02
N GLU A 182 8.22 16.64 11.43
CA GLU A 182 8.40 17.18 10.09
C GLU A 182 7.69 16.32 9.06
N ALA A 183 7.91 15.01 9.07
CA ALA A 183 7.28 14.09 8.11
C ALA A 183 5.75 14.12 8.19
N PHE A 184 5.19 14.19 9.40
CA PHE A 184 3.75 14.36 9.60
C PHE A 184 3.26 15.73 9.14
N THR A 185 4.03 16.78 9.38
CA THR A 185 3.70 18.15 8.95
C THR A 185 3.70 18.26 7.43
N VAL A 186 4.71 17.72 6.75
CA VAL A 186 4.78 17.69 5.28
C VAL A 186 3.63 16.86 4.71
N THR A 187 3.37 15.68 5.25
CA THR A 187 2.26 14.81 4.82
C THR A 187 0.92 15.51 4.98
N LYS A 188 0.70 16.17 6.12
CA LYS A 188 -0.51 16.93 6.40
C LYS A 188 -0.67 18.12 5.46
N ARG A 189 0.40 18.91 5.24
CA ARG A 189 0.39 20.04 4.29
C ARG A 189 0.02 19.58 2.88
N LYS A 190 0.56 18.46 2.40
CA LYS A 190 0.19 17.87 1.10
C LYS A 190 -1.29 17.45 1.05
N GLN A 191 -1.83 16.90 2.13
CA GLN A 191 -3.25 16.52 2.22
C GLN A 191 -4.20 17.70 2.35
N GLU A 192 -3.71 18.85 2.80
CA GLU A 192 -4.47 20.09 2.96
C GLU A 192 -4.34 20.99 1.73
N PHE A 193 -3.33 20.81 0.88
CA PHE A 193 -3.09 21.60 -0.32
C PHE A 193 -4.24 21.48 -1.32
N VAL A 194 -4.84 22.61 -1.68
CA VAL A 194 -5.96 22.70 -2.62
C VAL A 194 -5.52 23.24 -3.98
N GLY A 195 -4.53 24.13 -4.01
CA GLY A 195 -4.00 24.76 -5.22
C GLY A 195 -3.29 26.07 -4.92
N SER A 196 -2.81 26.76 -5.94
CA SER A 196 -2.18 28.08 -5.80
C SER A 196 -3.21 29.15 -5.43
N CYS A 197 -2.78 30.15 -4.66
CA CYS A 197 -3.60 31.31 -4.34
C CYS A 197 -3.76 32.21 -5.59
N SER A 198 -4.96 32.76 -5.78
CA SER A 198 -5.24 33.69 -6.88
C SER A 198 -4.82 35.14 -6.58
N GLU A 199 -4.41 35.44 -5.35
CA GLU A 199 -4.11 36.81 -4.88
C GLU A 199 -2.64 37.00 -4.46
N CYS A 200 -1.85 35.93 -4.37
CA CYS A 200 -0.43 35.99 -4.03
C CYS A 200 0.28 34.68 -4.42
N ASP A 201 1.60 34.62 -4.25
CA ASP A 201 2.41 33.42 -4.48
C ASP A 201 2.25 32.33 -3.39
N GLY A 202 1.23 32.46 -2.54
CA GLY A 202 0.91 31.49 -1.50
C GLY A 202 0.11 30.29 -2.01
N GLU A 203 -0.15 29.34 -1.11
CA GLU A 203 -0.95 28.15 -1.38
C GLU A 203 -2.31 28.24 -0.66
N LEU A 204 -3.37 27.81 -1.33
CA LEU A 204 -4.67 27.57 -0.70
C LEU A 204 -4.65 26.22 0.00
N ARG A 205 -4.98 26.21 1.29
CA ARG A 205 -5.01 25.01 2.12
C ARG A 205 -6.32 24.87 2.88
N ILE A 206 -6.75 23.64 3.12
CA ILE A 206 -7.86 23.35 4.03
C ILE A 206 -7.38 23.60 5.46
N VAL A 207 -7.98 24.58 6.13
CA VAL A 207 -7.74 24.91 7.53
C VAL A 207 -8.87 24.33 8.37
N LYS A 208 -8.53 23.56 9.40
CA LYS A 208 -9.49 23.00 10.36
C LYS A 208 -9.16 23.47 11.77
N ASN A 209 -10.14 24.01 12.47
CA ASN A 209 -10.00 24.30 13.89
C ASN A 209 -10.17 22.98 14.68
N PRO A 210 -9.15 22.51 15.42
CA PRO A 210 -9.22 21.24 16.13
C PRO A 210 -10.24 21.25 17.29
N LYS A 211 -10.53 22.40 17.90
CA LYS A 211 -11.48 22.50 19.01
C LYS A 211 -12.94 22.49 18.55
N THR A 212 -13.24 23.26 17.49
CA THR A 212 -14.62 23.43 17.01
C THR A 212 -14.98 22.52 15.83
N GLY A 213 -13.98 21.90 15.20
CA GLY A 213 -14.14 21.13 13.97
C GLY A 213 -14.48 22.00 12.75
N LYS A 214 -14.55 23.33 12.89
CA LYS A 214 -14.87 24.23 11.77
C LYS A 214 -13.78 24.17 10.72
N GLN A 215 -14.17 24.11 9.45
CA GLN A 215 -13.25 24.00 8.32
C GLN A 215 -13.52 25.05 7.24
N PHE A 216 -12.46 25.55 6.61
CA PHE A 216 -12.51 26.48 5.48
C PHE A 216 -11.23 26.33 4.64
N ILE A 217 -11.15 26.98 3.49
CA ILE A 217 -9.92 27.10 2.71
C ILE A 217 -9.32 28.46 3.00
N GLY A 218 -8.04 28.53 3.33
CA GLY A 218 -7.32 29.77 3.55
C GLY A 218 -5.96 29.79 2.85
N CYS A 219 -5.50 30.99 2.50
CA CYS A 219 -4.16 31.19 1.96
C CYS A 219 -3.08 31.01 3.04
N SER A 220 -1.98 30.35 2.68
CA SER A 220 -0.78 30.21 3.52
C SER A 220 -0.06 31.54 3.78
N GLY A 221 -0.35 32.59 3.00
CA GLY A 221 0.21 33.93 3.15
C GLY A 221 -0.49 34.81 4.21
N TYR A 222 -1.45 34.29 4.97
CA TYR A 222 -2.06 35.02 6.08
C TYR A 222 -1.00 35.42 7.13
N PRO A 223 -1.04 36.65 7.71
CA PRO A 223 -2.11 37.65 7.61
C PRO A 223 -2.03 38.61 6.42
N LYS A 224 -0.97 38.53 5.59
CA LYS A 224 -0.76 39.44 4.46
C LYS A 224 -1.75 39.20 3.31
N CYS A 225 -2.13 37.94 3.09
CA CYS A 225 -3.21 37.56 2.17
C CYS A 225 -4.38 36.96 2.96
N ARG A 226 -5.58 37.52 2.78
CA ARG A 226 -6.81 37.10 3.46
C ARG A 226 -7.75 36.28 2.56
N ASN A 227 -7.27 35.88 1.38
CA ASN A 227 -8.02 35.02 0.47
C ASN A 227 -8.46 33.74 1.21
N SER A 228 -9.77 33.54 1.25
CA SER A 228 -10.39 32.40 1.94
C SER A 228 -11.72 32.03 1.32
N PHE A 229 -12.03 30.73 1.32
CA PHE A 229 -13.26 30.19 0.77
C PHE A 229 -13.98 29.33 1.80
N PRO A 230 -15.30 29.48 1.97
CA PRO A 230 -16.06 28.69 2.92
C PRO A 230 -16.16 27.24 2.46
N LEU A 231 -16.05 26.30 3.41
CA LEU A 231 -16.33 24.88 3.19
C LEU A 231 -17.60 24.46 3.95
N PRO A 232 -18.33 23.45 3.46
CA PRO A 232 -19.42 22.83 4.21
C PRO A 232 -18.90 22.26 5.54
N GLN A 233 -19.58 22.58 6.63
CA GLN A 233 -19.22 22.08 7.96
C GLN A 233 -19.69 20.63 8.12
N LYS A 234 -18.96 19.82 8.92
CA LYS A 234 -19.28 18.40 9.19
C LYS A 234 -19.30 17.47 7.96
N VAL A 235 -18.80 17.91 6.80
CA VAL A 235 -18.67 17.08 5.59
C VAL A 235 -17.19 16.77 5.35
N PRO A 236 -16.78 15.51 5.15
CA PRO A 236 -15.41 15.19 4.75
C PRO A 236 -15.06 15.83 3.40
N VAL A 237 -14.06 16.71 3.42
CA VAL A 237 -13.51 17.38 2.25
C VAL A 237 -12.13 16.81 1.94
N LYS A 238 -11.85 16.54 0.66
CA LYS A 238 -10.53 16.17 0.16
C LYS A 238 -10.13 17.09 -1.00
N PRO A 239 -8.88 17.57 -1.05
CA PRO A 239 -8.37 18.22 -2.24
C PRO A 239 -8.38 17.30 -3.45
N THR A 240 -8.37 17.91 -4.63
CA THR A 240 -8.29 17.19 -5.91
C THR A 240 -7.41 17.98 -6.88
N ASP A 241 -6.82 17.28 -7.85
CA ASP A 241 -5.97 17.92 -8.87
C ASP A 241 -6.78 18.56 -10.01
N LYS A 242 -8.09 18.78 -9.80
CA LYS A 242 -9.01 19.29 -10.82
C LYS A 242 -9.26 20.78 -10.62
N THR A 243 -9.27 21.52 -11.71
CA THR A 243 -9.69 22.92 -11.77
C THR A 243 -11.11 23.03 -12.34
N CYS A 244 -11.80 24.12 -11.98
CA CYS A 244 -13.16 24.36 -12.43
C CYS A 244 -13.16 24.96 -13.83
N ASN A 245 -13.82 24.30 -14.79
CA ASN A 245 -13.92 24.80 -16.17
C ASN A 245 -14.62 26.17 -16.30
N ALA A 246 -15.38 26.60 -15.30
CA ALA A 246 -16.14 27.86 -15.36
C ALA A 246 -15.37 29.08 -14.82
N CYS A 247 -14.46 28.90 -13.85
CA CYS A 247 -13.74 30.00 -13.22
C CYS A 247 -12.24 29.75 -13.01
N GLY A 248 -11.72 28.60 -13.45
CA GLY A 248 -10.29 28.23 -13.33
C GLY A 248 -9.83 27.84 -11.92
N LEU A 249 -10.61 28.16 -10.87
CA LEU A 249 -10.22 27.86 -9.49
C LEU A 249 -10.23 26.35 -9.18
N PRO A 250 -9.41 25.89 -8.22
CA PRO A 250 -9.39 24.50 -7.80
C PRO A 250 -10.75 23.95 -7.37
N MET A 251 -10.89 22.62 -7.45
CA MET A 251 -12.07 21.89 -6.98
C MET A 251 -11.71 20.97 -5.81
N VAL A 252 -12.69 20.75 -4.95
CA VAL A 252 -12.58 19.84 -3.80
C VAL A 252 -13.64 18.74 -3.88
N GLY A 253 -13.30 17.54 -3.41
CA GLY A 253 -14.21 16.42 -3.28
C GLY A 253 -14.93 16.45 -1.94
N LEU A 254 -16.26 16.47 -1.98
CA LEU A 254 -17.14 16.39 -0.81
C LEU A 254 -17.76 15.00 -0.71
N SER A 255 -17.71 14.38 0.47
CA SER A 255 -18.26 13.04 0.70
C SER A 255 -19.52 13.07 1.58
N PHE A 256 -20.65 12.65 1.04
CA PHE A 256 -21.93 12.51 1.73
C PHE A 256 -22.28 11.02 1.85
N GLY A 257 -21.63 10.32 2.78
CA GLY A 257 -21.72 8.87 2.89
C GLY A 257 -21.16 8.18 1.65
N ARG A 258 -22.01 7.44 0.91
CA ARG A 258 -21.61 6.76 -0.34
C ARG A 258 -21.47 7.72 -1.53
N LYS A 259 -22.12 8.88 -1.51
CA LYS A 259 -22.10 9.85 -2.61
C LYS A 259 -20.89 10.76 -2.50
N LYS A 260 -20.06 10.83 -3.56
CA LYS A 260 -18.94 11.76 -3.67
C LYS A 260 -19.24 12.78 -4.75
N ILE A 261 -19.09 14.07 -4.45
CA ILE A 261 -19.31 15.15 -5.42
C ILE A 261 -18.06 16.02 -5.51
N LEU A 262 -17.71 16.44 -6.73
CA LEU A 262 -16.65 17.41 -6.97
C LEU A 262 -17.25 18.82 -6.95
N SER A 263 -16.75 19.75 -6.15
CA SER A 263 -17.30 21.08 -5.97
C SER A 263 -16.22 22.15 -6.17
N CYS A 264 -16.53 23.22 -6.91
CA CYS A 264 -15.67 24.40 -6.98
C CYS A 264 -15.49 25.02 -5.58
N ILE A 265 -14.33 25.62 -5.30
CA ILE A 265 -14.09 26.29 -4.02
C ILE A 265 -14.87 27.61 -3.90
N ASP A 266 -14.97 28.36 -5.00
CA ASP A 266 -15.70 29.62 -5.03
C ASP A 266 -17.22 29.41 -4.84
N PRO A 267 -17.86 30.01 -3.82
CA PRO A 267 -19.31 29.92 -3.61
C PRO A 267 -20.12 30.61 -4.72
N ASN A 268 -19.57 31.62 -5.38
CA ASN A 268 -20.28 32.43 -6.40
C ASN A 268 -20.16 31.85 -7.82
N CYS A 269 -19.38 30.77 -8.00
CA CYS A 269 -19.16 30.15 -9.29
C CYS A 269 -20.46 29.62 -9.93
N THR A 270 -20.67 29.95 -11.20
CA THR A 270 -21.84 29.55 -12.01
C THR A 270 -22.03 28.02 -12.09
N SER A 271 -20.94 27.25 -11.98
CA SER A 271 -20.99 25.78 -11.93
C SER A 271 -21.75 25.23 -10.71
N LYS A 272 -21.83 25.99 -9.61
CA LYS A 272 -22.64 25.65 -8.44
C LYS A 272 -24.12 25.97 -8.63
N GLN A 273 -24.43 27.07 -9.31
CA GLN A 273 -25.81 27.49 -9.56
C GLN A 273 -26.56 26.48 -10.46
N LYS A 274 -25.89 25.87 -11.45
CA LYS A 274 -26.48 24.83 -12.30
C LYS A 274 -26.86 23.55 -11.55
N ARG A 275 -26.32 23.29 -10.36
CA ARG A 275 -26.63 22.09 -9.54
C ARG A 275 -27.80 22.28 -8.58
N ALA A 276 -28.21 23.53 -8.32
CA ALA A 276 -29.28 23.85 -7.37
C ALA A 276 -30.69 23.76 -7.97
N LYS A 277 -30.84 23.64 -9.30
CA LYS A 277 -32.15 23.42 -9.90
C LYS A 277 -32.56 21.94 -9.74
N PRO A 278 -33.61 21.63 -8.95
CA PRO A 278 -34.17 20.28 -8.98
C PRO A 278 -34.64 20.00 -10.41
N LYS A 279 -34.35 18.79 -10.91
CA LYS A 279 -35.05 18.28 -12.08
C LYS A 279 -36.54 18.26 -11.70
N LYS A 280 -37.36 19.06 -12.37
CA LYS A 280 -38.82 18.90 -12.38
C LYS A 280 -39.15 17.53 -12.95
#